data_AF-A0A914IGN4-F1
#
_entry.id   AF-A0A914IGN4-F1
#
_cell.length_a   1.000
_cell.length_b   1.000
_cell.length_c   1.000
_cell.angle_alpha   90.00
_cell.angle_beta   90.00
_cell.angle_gamma   90.00
#
_symmetry.space_group_name_H-M   'P 1'
#
loop_
_entity.id
_entity.type
_entity.pdbx_description
1 polymer ?
#
loop_
_entity_poly.entity_id
_entity_poly.type
_entity_poly.pdbx_seq_one_letter_code
_entity_poly.pdbx_strand_id
1 'polypeptide(L)'
;MQRKVHFLVFCSIFVWFLEATPEEPTITFEQLYKYGKNEYTAGNWPDCVAFMLRAVDDYQFYVDETLWCRQKCAQQVNEYPQSILDESDRDFLQMGLQFATTQKALCLLRCRIDKFTEERPPMSNYDVYEEFYNRKPYHYLQYCYWKMGDLNHATSSAFTYLVAHPKDEDTIANLRFYMEQEKFDQKLMVDLRQMKYEKTYMEGVAAYTEKDWTKCVEDLTNSFKSFLAEEQKCRYFCEDYLDWGMMQGDNPEMSIVLSSIYASVLRCKFNCLEKLSKVNGHEIEHFLASYFEYLHVCQYNVQRGRDAAQSVANALLLDKDNAMTRRNRLFYAGLYNDETLFEPSEEVVKFYKRRELEKRYLEFVDAKFRYVNGILTPEQADDRKPFMVDVDINDNFDYSLMKQNLLTEKECATLHATAQLPSKINPFVPQLLAELASRIQTQYGGSVKFSSLACHEEVTQSDCDRGALIFAVDKGRCSSLLTDSYSGCALVYCTD
;
A
#
# COMPACT_ATOMS: atom_id res chain seq x y z
N MET A 1 -36.41 -6.68 68.44
CA MET A 1 -35.08 -7.07 67.89
C MET A 1 -35.32 -7.91 66.64
N GLN A 2 -35.36 -7.27 65.47
CA GLN A 2 -35.44 -7.96 64.16
C GLN A 2 -34.94 -6.98 63.09
N ARG A 3 -33.73 -7.23 62.59
CA ARG A 3 -33.11 -6.49 61.48
C ARG A 3 -33.80 -6.89 60.18
N LYS A 4 -34.36 -5.93 59.45
CA LYS A 4 -34.74 -6.09 58.04
C LYS A 4 -33.50 -5.75 57.19
N VAL A 5 -32.99 -6.73 56.46
CA VAL A 5 -31.93 -6.56 55.46
C VAL A 5 -32.65 -6.29 54.13
N HIS A 6 -32.41 -5.12 53.53
CA HIS A 6 -32.79 -4.84 52.15
C HIS A 6 -31.67 -5.35 51.23
N PHE A 7 -31.99 -6.31 50.37
CA PHE A 7 -31.15 -6.66 49.22
C PHE A 7 -31.51 -5.73 48.06
N LEU A 8 -30.57 -4.88 47.67
CA LEU A 8 -30.59 -4.14 46.41
C LEU A 8 -30.07 -5.08 45.31
N VAL A 9 -30.93 -5.41 44.34
CA VAL A 9 -30.51 -6.13 43.12
C VAL A 9 -30.00 -5.08 42.14
N PHE A 10 -28.68 -5.03 41.96
CA PHE A 10 -28.05 -4.30 40.85
C PHE A 10 -28.24 -5.14 39.57
N CYS A 11 -29.06 -4.65 38.65
CA CYS A 11 -29.19 -5.22 37.32
C CYS A 11 -28.08 -4.62 36.45
N SER A 12 -26.94 -5.30 36.38
CA SER A 12 -25.86 -4.93 35.46
C SER A 12 -26.25 -5.34 34.04
N ILE A 13 -26.49 -4.35 33.18
CA ILE A 13 -26.61 -4.56 31.73
C ILE A 13 -25.22 -4.96 31.23
N PHE A 14 -25.01 -6.27 31.04
CA PHE A 14 -23.90 -6.76 30.25
C PHE A 14 -24.20 -6.43 28.78
N VAL A 15 -23.52 -5.41 28.25
CA VAL A 15 -23.36 -5.25 26.81
C VAL A 15 -22.45 -6.39 26.37
N TRP A 16 -23.06 -7.41 25.78
CA TRP A 16 -22.32 -8.45 25.06
C TRP A 16 -21.67 -7.79 23.84
N PHE A 17 -20.36 -7.59 23.88
CA PHE A 17 -19.58 -7.67 22.66
C PHE A 17 -19.75 -9.11 22.14
N LEU A 18 -20.39 -9.26 21.00
CA LEU A 18 -20.49 -10.53 20.27
C LEU A 18 -19.10 -10.89 19.76
N GLU A 19 -18.31 -11.57 20.59
CA GLU A 19 -17.21 -12.42 20.15
C GLU A 19 -17.81 -13.73 19.59
N ALA A 20 -17.52 -14.00 18.32
CA ALA A 20 -17.62 -15.25 17.56
C ALA A 20 -18.64 -16.32 18.06
N THR A 21 -19.75 -16.49 17.35
CA THR A 21 -20.65 -17.63 17.58
C THR A 21 -20.14 -18.91 16.89
N PRO A 22 -19.98 -20.03 17.62
CA PRO A 22 -19.58 -21.33 17.08
C PRO A 22 -20.82 -22.18 16.76
N GLU A 23 -21.46 -22.00 15.59
CA GLU A 23 -22.76 -22.68 15.34
C GLU A 23 -22.73 -23.99 14.52
N GLU A 24 -21.58 -24.46 14.04
CA GLU A 24 -21.24 -25.89 13.87
C GLU A 24 -19.79 -25.86 13.42
N PRO A 25 -18.83 -26.32 14.24
CA PRO A 25 -17.42 -26.23 13.88
C PRO A 25 -17.08 -27.07 12.64
N THR A 26 -17.83 -28.15 12.39
CA THR A 26 -17.50 -29.18 11.39
C THR A 26 -17.72 -28.77 9.93
N ILE A 27 -18.49 -27.71 9.66
CA ILE A 27 -18.77 -27.27 8.30
C ILE A 27 -17.83 -26.12 7.96
N THR A 28 -16.94 -26.34 6.99
CA THR A 28 -15.93 -25.34 6.59
C THR A 28 -16.51 -24.24 5.72
N PHE A 29 -15.81 -23.10 5.62
CA PHE A 29 -16.13 -22.03 4.69
C PHE A 29 -16.24 -22.53 3.24
N GLU A 30 -15.49 -23.57 2.86
CA GLU A 30 -15.54 -24.17 1.53
C GLU A 30 -16.89 -24.86 1.27
N GLN A 31 -17.39 -25.59 2.27
CA GLN A 31 -18.69 -26.26 2.21
C GLN A 31 -19.84 -25.26 2.29
N LEU A 32 -19.77 -24.30 3.23
CA LEU A 32 -20.75 -23.22 3.38
C LEU A 32 -20.86 -22.40 2.10
N TYR A 33 -19.73 -22.06 1.49
CA TYR A 33 -19.71 -21.33 0.22
C TYR A 33 -20.36 -22.12 -0.92
N LYS A 34 -20.09 -23.43 -0.98
CA LYS A 34 -20.75 -24.33 -1.94
C LYS A 34 -22.26 -24.37 -1.72
N TYR A 35 -22.73 -24.47 -0.47
CA TYR A 35 -24.16 -24.41 -0.15
C TYR A 35 -24.78 -23.08 -0.55
N GLY A 36 -24.13 -21.96 -0.23
CA GLY A 36 -24.59 -20.63 -0.65
C GLY A 36 -24.70 -20.49 -2.18
N LYS A 37 -23.76 -21.02 -2.95
CA LYS A 37 -23.81 -21.03 -4.44
C LYS A 37 -24.98 -21.89 -4.97
N ASN A 38 -25.28 -23.00 -4.31
CA ASN A 38 -26.43 -23.84 -4.65
C ASN A 38 -27.74 -23.10 -4.39
N GLU A 39 -27.89 -22.46 -3.23
CA GLU A 39 -29.09 -21.68 -2.88
C GLU A 39 -29.27 -20.44 -3.78
N TYR A 40 -28.17 -19.76 -4.14
CA TYR A 40 -28.16 -18.71 -5.16
C TYR A 40 -28.73 -19.22 -6.49
N THR A 41 -28.27 -20.39 -6.94
CA THR A 41 -28.72 -21.00 -8.20
C THR A 41 -30.19 -21.46 -8.13
N ALA A 42 -30.63 -21.94 -6.96
CA ALA A 42 -32.00 -22.35 -6.70
C ALA A 42 -32.98 -21.17 -6.53
N GLY A 43 -32.48 -19.93 -6.40
CA GLY A 43 -33.28 -18.75 -6.13
C GLY A 43 -33.79 -18.66 -4.69
N ASN A 44 -33.18 -19.40 -3.77
CA ASN A 44 -33.49 -19.34 -2.34
C ASN A 44 -32.61 -18.29 -1.67
N TRP A 45 -33.05 -17.04 -1.76
CA TRP A 45 -32.26 -15.88 -1.35
C TRP A 45 -31.95 -15.83 0.16
N PRO A 46 -32.88 -16.15 1.09
CA PRO A 46 -32.58 -16.18 2.51
C PRO A 46 -31.45 -17.15 2.87
N ASP A 47 -31.49 -18.37 2.36
CA ASP A 47 -30.46 -19.37 2.65
C ASP A 47 -29.15 -19.07 1.91
N CYS A 48 -29.20 -18.48 0.71
CA CYS A 48 -28.01 -17.92 0.06
C CYS A 48 -27.29 -16.95 0.99
N VAL A 49 -27.99 -15.96 1.56
CA VAL A 49 -27.40 -14.97 2.47
C VAL A 49 -26.84 -15.67 3.72
N ALA A 50 -27.63 -16.55 4.34
CA ALA A 50 -27.23 -17.25 5.57
C ALA A 50 -25.93 -18.07 5.38
N PHE A 51 -25.86 -18.88 4.32
CA PHE A 51 -24.66 -19.67 4.04
C PHE A 51 -23.46 -18.81 3.65
N MET A 52 -23.66 -17.75 2.84
CA MET A 52 -22.58 -16.87 2.42
C MET A 52 -21.95 -16.10 3.58
N LEU A 53 -22.77 -15.52 4.47
CA LEU A 53 -22.26 -14.83 5.66
C LEU A 53 -21.50 -15.78 6.58
N ARG A 54 -22.07 -16.96 6.84
CA ARG A 54 -21.41 -17.97 7.67
C ARG A 54 -20.10 -18.45 7.06
N ALA A 55 -20.01 -18.54 5.73
CA ALA A 55 -18.78 -18.86 5.03
C ALA A 55 -17.73 -17.74 5.20
N VAL A 56 -18.13 -16.46 5.14
CA VAL A 56 -17.23 -15.32 5.38
C VAL A 56 -16.70 -15.33 6.81
N ASP A 57 -17.54 -15.63 7.79
CA ASP A 57 -17.13 -15.71 9.20
C ASP A 57 -16.16 -16.88 9.45
N ASP A 58 -16.44 -18.06 8.90
CA ASP A 58 -15.53 -19.22 9.05
C ASP A 58 -14.20 -19.01 8.30
N TYR A 59 -14.22 -18.33 7.15
CA TYR A 59 -13.00 -17.92 6.46
C TYR A 59 -12.16 -16.98 7.32
N GLN A 60 -12.78 -16.04 8.02
CA GLN A 60 -12.07 -15.14 8.94
C GLN A 60 -11.42 -15.92 10.09
N PHE A 61 -12.11 -16.93 10.64
CA PHE A 61 -11.53 -17.83 11.64
C PHE A 61 -10.28 -18.55 11.10
N TYR A 62 -10.36 -19.15 9.89
CA TYR A 62 -9.20 -19.81 9.27
C TYR A 62 -8.01 -18.85 9.11
N VAL A 63 -8.28 -17.62 8.64
CA VAL A 63 -7.29 -16.55 8.48
C VAL A 63 -6.64 -16.21 9.83
N ASP A 64 -7.45 -15.93 10.85
CA ASP A 64 -6.95 -15.51 12.16
C ASP A 64 -6.11 -16.59 12.85
N GLU A 65 -6.55 -17.85 12.80
CA GLU A 65 -5.81 -18.96 13.38
C GLU A 65 -4.51 -19.26 12.63
N THR A 66 -4.51 -19.13 11.30
CA THR A 66 -3.30 -19.25 10.49
C THR A 66 -2.29 -18.16 10.83
N LEU A 67 -2.73 -16.89 10.92
CA LEU A 67 -1.87 -15.78 11.34
C LEU A 67 -1.33 -15.98 12.74
N TRP A 68 -2.19 -16.37 13.67
CA TRP A 68 -1.81 -16.57 15.06
C TRP A 68 -0.68 -17.58 15.17
N CYS A 69 -0.78 -18.73 14.49
CA CYS A 69 0.28 -19.72 14.47
C CYS A 69 1.59 -19.17 13.91
N ARG A 70 1.53 -18.45 12.79
CA ARG A 70 2.73 -17.90 12.15
C ARG A 70 3.41 -16.82 12.99
N GLN A 71 2.63 -15.93 13.59
CA GLN A 71 3.12 -14.88 14.49
C GLN A 71 3.72 -15.47 15.76
N LYS A 72 3.00 -16.37 16.44
CA LYS A 72 3.48 -17.06 17.65
C LYS A 72 4.82 -17.74 17.39
N CYS A 73 4.92 -18.53 16.32
CA CYS A 73 6.14 -19.28 16.04
C CYS A 73 7.31 -18.37 15.60
N ALA A 74 7.05 -17.28 14.88
CA ALA A 74 8.06 -16.29 14.55
C ALA A 74 8.58 -15.52 15.79
N GLN A 75 7.76 -15.38 16.83
CA GLN A 75 8.18 -14.75 18.10
C GLN A 75 8.88 -15.72 19.05
N GLN A 76 8.45 -16.99 19.07
CA GLN A 76 9.01 -18.01 19.97
C GLN A 76 10.37 -18.53 19.51
N VAL A 77 10.63 -18.52 18.20
CA VAL A 77 11.87 -19.03 17.62
C VAL A 77 12.70 -17.85 17.13
N ASN A 78 13.86 -17.65 17.76
CA ASN A 78 14.85 -16.75 17.21
C ASN A 78 15.54 -17.44 16.03
N GLU A 79 15.13 -17.10 14.80
CA GLU A 79 15.71 -17.66 13.57
C GLU A 79 17.18 -17.26 13.37
N TYR A 80 17.61 -16.15 13.98
CA TYR A 80 18.94 -15.56 13.81
C TYR A 80 19.55 -15.15 15.16
N PRO A 81 19.81 -16.09 16.08
CA PRO A 81 20.41 -15.75 17.37
C PRO A 81 21.85 -15.28 17.18
N GLN A 82 22.24 -14.25 17.93
CA GLN A 82 23.56 -13.64 17.79
C GLN A 82 24.70 -14.66 17.93
N SER A 83 24.55 -15.65 18.83
CA SER A 83 25.52 -16.73 19.00
C SER A 83 25.75 -17.59 17.74
N ILE A 84 24.76 -17.67 16.84
CA ILE A 84 24.91 -18.34 15.54
C ILE A 84 25.52 -17.38 14.53
N LEU A 85 25.13 -16.10 14.54
CA LEU A 85 25.64 -15.08 13.61
C LEU A 85 27.13 -14.75 13.82
N ASP A 86 27.62 -14.90 15.04
CA ASP A 86 29.04 -14.71 15.39
C ASP A 86 29.92 -15.91 14.97
N GLU A 87 29.31 -17.01 14.51
CA GLU A 87 30.03 -18.19 14.06
C GLU A 87 30.78 -17.91 12.76
N SER A 88 32.10 -18.10 12.79
CA SER A 88 32.98 -17.82 11.66
C SER A 88 33.03 -18.97 10.66
N ASP A 89 32.75 -20.18 11.11
CA ASP A 89 32.65 -21.35 10.25
C ASP A 89 31.31 -21.35 9.51
N ARG A 90 31.38 -21.32 8.17
CA ARG A 90 30.19 -21.21 7.32
C ARG A 90 29.28 -22.43 7.43
N ASP A 91 29.84 -23.62 7.62
CA ASP A 91 29.07 -24.86 7.71
C ASP A 91 28.31 -24.90 9.05
N PHE A 92 28.95 -24.44 10.13
CA PHE A 92 28.30 -24.32 11.44
C PHE A 92 27.23 -23.22 11.46
N LEU A 93 27.51 -22.06 10.86
CA LEU A 93 26.52 -21.00 10.65
C LEU A 93 25.29 -21.53 9.90
N GLN A 94 25.49 -22.20 8.77
CA GLN A 94 24.41 -22.78 7.97
C GLN A 94 23.61 -23.82 8.75
N MET A 95 24.28 -24.72 9.46
CA MET A 95 23.61 -25.74 10.27
C MET A 95 22.78 -25.12 11.40
N GLY A 96 23.29 -24.07 12.05
CA GLY A 96 22.58 -23.32 13.08
C GLY A 96 21.31 -22.66 12.56
N LEU A 97 21.39 -21.94 11.44
CA LEU A 97 20.23 -21.31 10.79
C LEU A 97 19.19 -22.35 10.35
N GLN A 98 19.65 -23.49 9.82
CA GLN A 98 18.76 -24.58 9.42
C GLN A 98 18.08 -25.23 10.64
N PHE A 99 18.78 -25.37 11.75
CA PHE A 99 18.21 -25.89 12.99
C PHE A 99 17.12 -24.94 13.53
N ALA A 100 17.38 -23.63 13.56
CA ALA A 100 16.39 -22.64 13.96
C ALA A 100 15.15 -22.64 13.04
N THR A 101 15.37 -22.74 11.72
CA THR A 101 14.29 -22.92 10.73
C THR A 101 13.47 -24.18 11.01
N THR A 102 14.13 -25.29 11.37
CA THR A 102 13.48 -26.56 11.73
C THR A 102 12.68 -26.45 13.03
N GLN A 103 13.17 -25.70 14.02
CA GLN A 103 12.43 -25.42 15.25
C GLN A 103 11.14 -24.63 14.97
N LYS A 104 11.21 -23.62 14.09
CA LYS A 104 10.02 -22.88 13.63
C LYS A 104 9.04 -23.80 12.90
N ALA A 105 9.52 -24.65 11.99
CA ALA A 105 8.68 -25.62 11.30
C ALA A 105 7.96 -26.56 12.30
N LEU A 106 8.67 -27.08 13.30
CA LEU A 106 8.08 -27.92 14.34
C LEU A 106 7.03 -27.16 15.16
N CYS A 107 7.28 -25.89 15.49
CA CYS A 107 6.29 -25.03 16.15
C CYS A 107 5.02 -24.89 15.30
N LEU A 108 5.17 -24.59 14.00
CA LEU A 108 4.05 -24.42 13.07
C LEU A 108 3.23 -25.69 12.93
N LEU A 109 3.88 -26.85 12.79
CA LEU A 109 3.19 -28.14 12.70
C LEU A 109 2.36 -28.41 13.95
N ARG A 110 2.94 -28.23 15.14
CA ARG A 110 2.21 -28.40 16.42
C ARG A 110 1.05 -27.41 16.53
N CYS A 111 1.30 -26.15 16.22
CA CYS A 111 0.28 -25.12 16.28
C CYS A 111 -0.90 -25.42 15.34
N ARG A 112 -0.62 -25.86 14.11
CA ARG A 112 -1.66 -26.23 13.15
C ARG A 112 -2.47 -27.44 13.61
N ILE A 113 -1.83 -28.46 14.20
CA ILE A 113 -2.54 -29.61 14.78
C ILE A 113 -3.46 -29.16 15.93
N ASP A 114 -3.00 -28.22 16.77
CA ASP A 114 -3.79 -27.72 17.89
C ASP A 114 -4.98 -26.85 17.43
N LYS A 115 -4.81 -26.07 16.35
CA LYS A 115 -5.83 -25.13 15.85
C LYS A 115 -6.79 -25.72 14.83
N PHE A 116 -6.32 -26.64 13.99
CA PHE A 116 -7.10 -27.28 12.93
C PHE A 116 -7.33 -28.76 13.27
N THR A 117 -8.43 -29.02 13.97
CA THR A 117 -8.82 -30.36 14.45
C THR A 117 -9.74 -31.06 13.45
N GLU A 118 -10.17 -32.29 13.75
CA GLU A 118 -11.24 -32.95 12.96
C GLU A 118 -12.55 -32.15 12.95
N GLU A 119 -12.83 -31.44 14.05
CA GLU A 119 -13.99 -30.56 14.14
C GLU A 119 -13.77 -29.23 13.41
N ARG A 120 -12.54 -28.79 13.16
CA ARG A 120 -12.20 -27.56 12.43
C ARG A 120 -11.09 -27.87 11.43
N PRO A 121 -11.38 -28.61 10.35
CA PRO A 121 -10.33 -29.13 9.47
C PRO A 121 -9.59 -28.00 8.76
N PRO A 122 -8.32 -28.21 8.37
CA PRO A 122 -7.58 -27.23 7.60
C PRO A 122 -8.21 -27.05 6.22
N MET A 123 -7.96 -25.89 5.61
CA MET A 123 -8.33 -25.60 4.22
C MET A 123 -7.83 -26.71 3.28
N SER A 124 -8.69 -27.13 2.35
CA SER A 124 -8.43 -28.24 1.43
C SER A 124 -8.34 -27.82 -0.04
N ASN A 125 -8.89 -26.66 -0.39
CA ASN A 125 -9.01 -26.14 -1.74
C ASN A 125 -8.55 -24.68 -1.81
N TYR A 126 -7.38 -24.48 -2.40
CA TYR A 126 -6.77 -23.17 -2.55
C TYR A 126 -7.58 -22.24 -3.48
N ASP A 127 -8.25 -22.76 -4.50
CA ASP A 127 -9.05 -21.95 -5.44
C ASP A 127 -10.20 -21.24 -4.71
N VAL A 128 -10.81 -21.92 -3.73
CA VAL A 128 -11.87 -21.31 -2.91
C VAL A 128 -11.28 -20.21 -2.02
N TYR A 129 -10.11 -20.43 -1.43
CA TYR A 129 -9.41 -19.37 -0.70
C TYR A 129 -9.13 -18.15 -1.57
N GLU A 130 -8.69 -18.34 -2.82
CA GLU A 130 -8.49 -17.21 -3.74
C GLU A 130 -9.79 -16.47 -4.04
N GLU A 131 -10.92 -17.16 -4.18
CA GLU A 131 -12.23 -16.51 -4.33
C GLU A 131 -12.57 -15.63 -3.11
N PHE A 132 -12.30 -16.09 -1.88
CA PHE A 132 -12.53 -15.30 -0.66
C PHE A 132 -11.55 -14.13 -0.52
N TYR A 133 -10.27 -14.37 -0.81
CA TYR A 133 -9.25 -13.34 -0.84
C TYR A 133 -9.63 -12.21 -1.81
N ASN A 134 -10.20 -12.58 -2.96
CA ASN A 134 -10.73 -11.65 -3.96
C ASN A 134 -12.19 -11.23 -3.70
N ARG A 135 -12.70 -11.38 -2.47
CA ARG A 135 -14.03 -10.90 -2.03
C ARG A 135 -15.22 -11.43 -2.84
N LYS A 136 -15.09 -12.57 -3.54
CA LYS A 136 -16.15 -13.15 -4.39
C LYS A 136 -17.46 -13.47 -3.65
N PRO A 137 -17.49 -13.85 -2.36
CA PRO A 137 -18.76 -14.02 -1.64
C PRO A 137 -19.66 -12.78 -1.67
N TYR A 138 -19.07 -11.57 -1.65
CA TYR A 138 -19.81 -10.32 -1.72
C TYR A 138 -20.49 -10.09 -3.07
N HIS A 139 -19.93 -10.66 -4.15
CA HIS A 139 -20.57 -10.68 -5.46
C HIS A 139 -21.88 -11.49 -5.43
N TYR A 140 -21.95 -12.61 -4.69
CA TYR A 140 -23.21 -13.35 -4.53
C TYR A 140 -24.16 -12.65 -3.56
N LEU A 141 -23.63 -12.15 -2.44
CA LEU A 141 -24.43 -11.45 -1.42
C LEU A 141 -25.17 -10.25 -1.99
N GLN A 142 -24.57 -9.45 -2.89
CA GLN A 142 -25.27 -8.31 -3.48
C GLN A 142 -26.58 -8.74 -4.19
N TYR A 143 -26.56 -9.84 -4.94
CA TYR A 143 -27.75 -10.33 -5.63
C TYR A 143 -28.75 -10.93 -4.66
N CYS A 144 -28.30 -11.72 -3.69
CA CYS A 144 -29.19 -12.37 -2.74
C CYS A 144 -29.93 -11.32 -1.87
N TYR A 145 -29.23 -10.29 -1.39
CA TYR A 145 -29.86 -9.16 -0.68
C TYR A 145 -30.80 -8.35 -1.56
N TRP A 146 -30.39 -8.06 -2.81
CA TRP A 146 -31.25 -7.33 -3.75
C TRP A 146 -32.58 -8.08 -3.98
N LYS A 147 -32.52 -9.39 -4.18
CA LYS A 147 -33.71 -10.23 -4.38
C LYS A 147 -34.60 -10.34 -3.14
N MET A 148 -34.06 -10.09 -1.94
CA MET A 148 -34.82 -9.98 -0.69
C MET A 148 -35.40 -8.57 -0.46
N GLY A 149 -35.09 -7.60 -1.32
CA GLY A 149 -35.49 -6.20 -1.14
C GLY A 149 -34.65 -5.43 -0.12
N ASP A 150 -33.48 -5.96 0.26
CA ASP A 150 -32.54 -5.32 1.18
C ASP A 150 -31.51 -4.48 0.41
N LEU A 151 -31.91 -3.25 0.08
CA LEU A 151 -31.05 -2.31 -0.65
C LEU A 151 -29.75 -2.00 0.09
N ASN A 152 -29.78 -1.93 1.43
CA ASN A 152 -28.64 -1.54 2.24
C ASN A 152 -27.50 -2.54 2.11
N HIS A 153 -27.80 -3.82 2.39
CA HIS A 153 -26.79 -4.87 2.31
C HIS A 153 -26.44 -5.22 0.86
N ALA A 154 -27.37 -5.06 -0.09
CA ALA A 154 -27.07 -5.21 -1.52
C ALA A 154 -26.01 -4.19 -1.98
N THR A 155 -26.21 -2.92 -1.60
CA THR A 155 -25.29 -1.82 -1.93
C THR A 155 -23.92 -2.01 -1.29
N SER A 156 -23.86 -2.28 0.02
CA SER A 156 -22.59 -2.47 0.72
C SER A 156 -21.84 -3.70 0.21
N SER A 157 -22.53 -4.79 -0.11
CA SER A 157 -21.91 -6.00 -0.69
C SER A 157 -21.36 -5.73 -2.08
N ALA A 158 -22.12 -5.04 -2.94
CA ALA A 158 -21.65 -4.68 -4.27
C ALA A 158 -20.45 -3.74 -4.20
N PHE A 159 -20.48 -2.73 -3.32
CA PHE A 159 -19.37 -1.82 -3.11
C PHE A 159 -18.12 -2.55 -2.57
N THR A 160 -18.28 -3.45 -1.60
CA THR A 160 -17.19 -4.29 -1.06
C THR A 160 -16.49 -5.12 -2.15
N TYR A 161 -17.26 -5.69 -3.09
CA TYR A 161 -16.71 -6.42 -4.23
C TYR A 161 -16.06 -5.47 -5.25
N LEU A 162 -16.69 -4.34 -5.56
CA LEU A 162 -16.13 -3.33 -6.48
C LEU A 162 -14.77 -2.80 -6.02
N VAL A 163 -14.58 -2.61 -4.72
CA VAL A 163 -13.28 -2.17 -4.16
C VAL A 163 -12.14 -3.13 -4.54
N ALA A 164 -12.39 -4.45 -4.59
CA ALA A 164 -11.39 -5.42 -5.05
C ALA A 164 -11.33 -5.54 -6.58
N HIS A 165 -12.42 -5.22 -7.28
CA HIS A 165 -12.58 -5.37 -8.74
C HIS A 165 -13.05 -4.06 -9.40
N PRO A 166 -12.25 -2.98 -9.38
CA PRO A 166 -12.70 -1.64 -9.76
C PRO A 166 -13.09 -1.49 -11.25
N LYS A 167 -12.84 -2.52 -12.07
CA LYS A 167 -13.15 -2.57 -13.51
C LYS A 167 -14.28 -3.55 -13.85
N ASP A 168 -14.93 -4.15 -12.86
CA ASP A 168 -16.03 -5.11 -13.07
C ASP A 168 -17.30 -4.39 -13.54
N GLU A 169 -17.60 -4.50 -14.84
CA GLU A 169 -18.70 -3.75 -15.48
C GLU A 169 -20.07 -4.10 -14.89
N ASP A 170 -20.30 -5.37 -14.54
CA ASP A 170 -21.57 -5.85 -13.97
C ASP A 170 -21.83 -5.22 -12.61
N THR A 171 -20.83 -5.20 -11.73
CA THR A 171 -20.96 -4.59 -10.40
C THR A 171 -21.10 -3.07 -10.49
N ILE A 172 -20.40 -2.42 -11.43
CA ILE A 172 -20.57 -0.98 -11.69
C ILE A 172 -22.02 -0.69 -12.13
N ALA A 173 -22.57 -1.50 -13.04
CA ALA A 173 -23.95 -1.36 -13.50
C ALA A 173 -24.95 -1.58 -12.35
N ASN A 174 -24.75 -2.61 -11.53
CA ASN A 174 -25.59 -2.89 -10.36
C ASN A 174 -25.58 -1.74 -9.35
N LEU A 175 -24.40 -1.18 -9.04
CA LEU A 175 -24.29 -0.06 -8.11
C LEU A 175 -24.99 1.19 -8.64
N ARG A 176 -24.82 1.53 -9.93
CA ARG A 176 -25.59 2.63 -10.56
C ARG A 176 -27.09 2.40 -10.42
N PHE A 177 -27.54 1.18 -10.68
CA PHE A 177 -28.93 0.82 -10.51
C PHE A 177 -29.40 0.93 -9.04
N TYR A 178 -28.59 0.53 -8.05
CA TYR A 178 -28.92 0.69 -6.63
C TYR A 178 -28.99 2.17 -6.21
N MET A 179 -28.14 3.03 -6.79
CA MET A 179 -28.16 4.48 -6.56
C MET A 179 -29.42 5.18 -7.06
N GLU A 180 -30.10 4.60 -8.05
CA GLU A 180 -31.35 5.12 -8.61
C GLU A 180 -32.59 4.78 -7.77
N GLN A 181 -32.45 3.92 -6.74
CA GLN A 181 -33.58 3.48 -5.91
C GLN A 181 -34.00 4.58 -4.92
N GLU A 182 -35.31 4.71 -4.67
CA GLU A 182 -35.88 5.76 -3.81
C GLU A 182 -35.31 5.77 -2.37
N LYS A 183 -34.89 4.61 -1.87
CA LYS A 183 -34.35 4.44 -0.51
C LYS A 183 -32.83 4.53 -0.42
N PHE A 184 -32.15 4.90 -1.50
CA PHE A 184 -30.70 4.99 -1.50
C PHE A 184 -30.20 6.18 -0.66
N ASP A 185 -29.16 5.92 0.14
CA ASP A 185 -28.36 6.94 0.84
C ASP A 185 -26.88 6.64 0.55
N GLN A 186 -26.07 7.67 0.32
CA GLN A 186 -24.64 7.51 0.04
C GLN A 186 -23.89 6.76 1.16
N LYS A 187 -24.38 6.82 2.40
CA LYS A 187 -23.85 6.08 3.55
C LYS A 187 -23.97 4.55 3.43
N LEU A 188 -24.68 4.04 2.42
CA LEU A 188 -24.77 2.60 2.13
C LEU A 188 -23.55 2.09 1.36
N MET A 189 -22.76 2.98 0.75
CA MET A 189 -21.52 2.64 0.06
C MET A 189 -20.37 2.45 1.06
N VAL A 190 -20.41 1.33 1.76
CA VAL A 190 -19.40 0.94 2.77
C VAL A 190 -18.70 -0.33 2.33
N ASP A 191 -17.37 -0.29 2.34
CA ASP A 191 -16.57 -1.50 2.19
C ASP A 191 -16.59 -2.27 3.51
N LEU A 192 -17.29 -3.41 3.53
CA LEU A 192 -17.41 -4.30 4.68
C LEU A 192 -16.08 -4.98 5.03
N ARG A 193 -15.07 -4.88 4.16
CA ARG A 193 -13.71 -5.39 4.34
C ARG A 193 -12.66 -4.27 4.39
N GLN A 194 -13.07 -3.02 4.64
CA GLN A 194 -12.17 -1.89 4.76
C GLN A 194 -11.15 -2.13 5.88
N MET A 195 -9.87 -2.01 5.56
CA MET A 195 -8.81 -2.14 6.56
C MET A 195 -8.74 -0.90 7.46
N LYS A 196 -8.30 -1.10 8.71
CA LYS A 196 -8.19 -0.01 9.69
C LYS A 196 -7.27 1.12 9.22
N TYR A 197 -6.14 0.77 8.60
CA TYR A 197 -5.21 1.78 8.08
C TYR A 197 -5.86 2.57 6.94
N GLU A 198 -6.60 1.94 6.02
CA GLU A 198 -7.25 2.66 4.91
C GLU A 198 -8.22 3.71 5.44
N LYS A 199 -9.07 3.32 6.40
CA LYS A 199 -10.02 4.23 7.04
C LYS A 199 -9.29 5.42 7.70
N THR A 200 -8.27 5.13 8.50
CA THR A 200 -7.54 6.15 9.25
C THR A 200 -6.71 7.05 8.32
N TYR A 201 -6.17 6.51 7.22
CA TYR A 201 -5.49 7.28 6.18
C TYR A 201 -6.46 8.30 5.56
N MET A 202 -7.65 7.85 5.16
CA MET A 202 -8.68 8.73 4.58
C MET A 202 -9.11 9.83 5.56
N GLU A 203 -9.29 9.49 6.83
CA GLU A 203 -9.60 10.46 7.89
C GLU A 203 -8.47 11.49 8.07
N GLY A 204 -7.20 11.06 8.00
CA GLY A 204 -6.04 11.94 8.05
C GLY A 204 -5.91 12.87 6.85
N VAL A 205 -6.17 12.39 5.63
CA VAL A 205 -6.20 13.21 4.40
C VAL A 205 -7.37 14.20 4.41
N ALA A 206 -8.53 13.79 4.94
CA ALA A 206 -9.66 14.70 5.15
C ALA A 206 -9.30 15.81 6.16
N ALA A 207 -8.68 15.45 7.29
CA ALA A 207 -8.22 16.41 8.29
C ALA A 207 -7.15 17.39 7.74
N TYR A 208 -6.25 16.92 6.85
CA TYR A 208 -5.34 17.78 6.10
C TYR A 208 -6.10 18.83 5.28
N THR A 209 -7.11 18.39 4.53
CA THR A 209 -7.94 19.26 3.66
C THR A 209 -8.73 20.28 4.48
N GLU A 210 -9.25 19.85 5.63
CA GLU A 210 -9.99 20.68 6.59
C GLU A 210 -9.08 21.57 7.45
N LYS A 211 -7.75 21.42 7.34
CA LYS A 211 -6.73 22.10 8.15
C LYS A 211 -6.82 21.82 9.64
N ASP A 212 -7.41 20.68 10.02
CA ASP A 212 -7.29 20.14 11.38
C ASP A 212 -5.93 19.46 11.52
N TRP A 213 -4.90 20.27 11.76
CA TRP A 213 -3.52 19.82 11.76
C TRP A 213 -3.22 18.82 12.88
N THR A 214 -3.86 18.95 14.04
CA THR A 214 -3.66 18.02 15.16
C THR A 214 -4.21 16.65 14.81
N LYS A 215 -5.46 16.59 14.31
CA LYS A 215 -6.07 15.34 13.87
C LYS A 215 -5.31 14.73 12.69
N CYS A 216 -4.90 15.54 11.72
CA CYS A 216 -4.08 15.07 10.59
C CYS A 216 -2.82 14.33 11.05
N VAL A 217 -2.06 14.92 12.01
CA VAL A 217 -0.86 14.26 12.54
C VAL A 217 -1.19 12.96 13.26
N GLU A 218 -2.24 12.95 14.07
CA GLU A 218 -2.67 11.76 14.81
C GLU A 218 -3.09 10.62 13.87
N ASP A 219 -4.02 10.89 12.96
CA ASP A 219 -4.62 9.90 12.08
C ASP A 219 -3.60 9.32 11.10
N LEU A 220 -2.77 10.16 10.44
CA LEU A 220 -1.76 9.66 9.51
C LEU A 220 -0.66 8.86 10.22
N THR A 221 -0.24 9.26 11.42
CA THR A 221 0.75 8.50 12.20
C THR A 221 0.19 7.15 12.63
N ASN A 222 -1.06 7.12 13.11
CA ASN A 222 -1.73 5.89 13.52
C ASN A 222 -2.01 4.96 12.34
N SER A 223 -2.39 5.54 11.20
CA SER A 223 -2.58 4.83 9.95
C SER A 223 -1.29 4.19 9.46
N PHE A 224 -0.16 4.90 9.45
CA PHE A 224 1.13 4.35 9.04
C PHE A 224 1.55 3.15 9.91
N LYS A 225 1.39 3.26 11.24
CA LYS A 225 1.64 2.14 12.16
C LYS A 225 0.72 0.95 11.90
N SER A 226 -0.58 1.22 11.69
CA SER A 226 -1.55 0.19 11.36
C SER A 226 -1.24 -0.46 10.01
N PHE A 227 -0.77 0.30 9.03
CA PHE A 227 -0.35 -0.21 7.73
C PHE A 227 0.83 -1.17 7.87
N LEU A 228 1.87 -0.81 8.62
CA LEU A 228 3.03 -1.70 8.81
C LEU A 228 2.65 -3.00 9.52
N ALA A 229 1.68 -2.96 10.44
CA ALA A 229 1.13 -4.16 11.07
C ALA A 229 0.37 -5.06 10.07
N GLU A 230 -0.45 -4.47 9.20
CA GLU A 230 -1.17 -5.22 8.15
C GLU A 230 -0.22 -5.73 7.06
N GLU A 231 0.83 -4.98 6.70
CA GLU A 231 1.90 -5.43 5.79
C GLU A 231 2.60 -6.66 6.35
N GLN A 232 2.94 -6.63 7.64
CA GLN A 232 3.56 -7.77 8.30
C GLN A 232 2.62 -9.00 8.36
N LYS A 233 1.31 -8.81 8.59
CA LYS A 233 0.31 -9.89 8.49
C LYS A 233 0.23 -10.46 7.08
N CYS A 234 0.17 -9.61 6.06
CA CYS A 234 0.22 -10.04 4.65
C CYS A 234 1.46 -10.90 4.38
N ARG A 235 2.62 -10.50 4.89
CA ARG A 235 3.87 -11.25 4.72
C ARG A 235 3.84 -12.60 5.44
N TYR A 236 3.25 -12.69 6.63
CA TYR A 236 3.02 -13.98 7.28
C TYR A 236 2.09 -14.85 6.44
N PHE A 237 1.11 -14.28 5.74
CA PHE A 237 0.23 -15.06 4.87
C PHE A 237 0.91 -15.68 3.64
N CYS A 238 2.11 -15.25 3.27
CA CYS A 238 2.79 -15.76 2.09
C CYS A 238 3.52 -17.09 2.28
N GLU A 239 3.64 -17.62 3.51
CA GLU A 239 4.45 -18.82 3.80
C GLU A 239 3.96 -20.12 3.12
N ASP A 240 2.74 -20.14 2.62
CA ASP A 240 2.12 -21.25 1.87
C ASP A 240 1.83 -20.93 0.41
N TYR A 241 2.30 -19.78 -0.10
CA TYR A 241 2.23 -19.43 -1.52
C TYR A 241 3.37 -20.12 -2.27
N LEU A 242 3.16 -21.38 -2.64
CA LEU A 242 4.16 -22.25 -3.26
C LEU A 242 3.85 -22.48 -4.74
N ASP A 243 4.73 -22.01 -5.63
CA ASP A 243 4.68 -22.36 -7.03
C ASP A 243 5.50 -23.65 -7.27
N TRP A 244 4.78 -24.74 -7.54
CA TRP A 244 5.36 -26.04 -7.85
C TRP A 244 5.69 -26.21 -9.33
N GLY A 245 5.32 -25.26 -10.20
CA GLY A 245 5.47 -25.36 -11.66
C GLY A 245 6.92 -25.43 -12.14
N MET A 246 7.86 -24.96 -11.31
CA MET A 246 9.30 -25.02 -11.57
C MET A 246 9.94 -26.37 -11.19
N MET A 247 9.20 -27.26 -10.51
CA MET A 247 9.69 -28.60 -10.15
C MET A 247 9.34 -29.60 -11.24
N GLN A 248 10.18 -29.67 -12.27
CA GLN A 248 10.05 -30.66 -13.34
C GLN A 248 11.08 -31.79 -13.16
N GLY A 249 10.67 -33.01 -13.50
CA GLY A 249 11.51 -34.22 -13.45
C GLY A 249 11.40 -35.01 -12.15
N ASP A 250 11.83 -36.26 -12.20
CA ASP A 250 11.92 -37.13 -11.03
C ASP A 250 13.19 -36.77 -10.24
N ASN A 251 13.04 -36.26 -9.01
CA ASN A 251 14.12 -35.97 -8.04
C ASN A 251 15.03 -34.75 -8.36
N PRO A 252 14.51 -33.50 -8.30
CA PRO A 252 15.31 -32.29 -8.47
C PRO A 252 16.31 -32.06 -7.33
N GLU A 253 17.44 -31.39 -7.62
CA GLU A 253 18.44 -31.01 -6.63
C GLU A 253 17.87 -30.07 -5.55
N MET A 254 18.30 -30.26 -4.31
CA MET A 254 17.82 -29.49 -3.15
C MET A 254 17.92 -27.97 -3.35
N SER A 255 19.02 -27.47 -3.93
CA SER A 255 19.20 -26.04 -4.18
C SER A 255 18.20 -25.47 -5.19
N ILE A 256 17.77 -26.27 -6.17
CA ILE A 256 16.75 -25.86 -7.14
C ILE A 256 15.39 -25.76 -6.43
N VAL A 257 15.04 -26.78 -5.65
CA VAL A 257 13.79 -26.83 -4.87
C VAL A 257 13.69 -25.65 -3.90
N LEU A 258 14.73 -25.43 -3.07
CA LEU A 258 14.73 -24.37 -2.08
C LEU A 258 14.67 -22.98 -2.72
N SER A 259 15.41 -22.75 -3.81
CA SER A 259 15.40 -21.47 -4.50
C SER A 259 14.03 -21.16 -5.10
N SER A 260 13.37 -22.15 -5.71
CA SER A 260 12.03 -21.99 -6.28
C SER A 260 10.98 -21.67 -5.21
N ILE A 261 10.96 -22.45 -4.12
CA ILE A 261 10.05 -22.23 -2.98
C ILE A 261 10.29 -20.85 -2.38
N TYR A 262 11.55 -20.49 -2.11
CA TYR A 262 11.89 -19.22 -1.51
C TYR A 262 11.51 -18.04 -2.41
N ALA A 263 11.78 -18.11 -3.71
CA ALA A 263 11.39 -17.07 -4.66
C ALA A 263 9.86 -16.90 -4.74
N SER A 264 9.09 -17.98 -4.66
CA SER A 264 7.61 -17.94 -4.64
C SER A 264 7.07 -17.18 -3.42
N VAL A 265 7.55 -17.56 -2.23
CA VAL A 265 7.18 -16.92 -0.97
C VAL A 265 7.64 -15.46 -0.96
N LEU A 266 8.87 -15.18 -1.42
CA LEU A 266 9.42 -13.84 -1.45
C LEU A 266 8.65 -12.92 -2.40
N ARG A 267 8.25 -13.41 -3.57
CA ARG A 267 7.43 -12.64 -4.53
C ARG A 267 6.08 -12.27 -3.92
N CYS A 268 5.42 -13.20 -3.23
CA CYS A 268 4.20 -12.89 -2.49
C CYS A 268 4.44 -11.80 -1.44
N LYS A 269 5.52 -11.92 -0.64
CA LYS A 269 5.88 -10.96 0.41
C LYS A 269 6.21 -9.57 -0.14
N PHE A 270 6.95 -9.50 -1.24
CA PHE A 270 7.34 -8.25 -1.91
C PHE A 270 6.11 -7.47 -2.42
N ASN A 271 5.10 -8.20 -2.93
CA ASN A 271 3.85 -7.65 -3.46
C ASN A 271 2.85 -7.21 -2.38
N CYS A 272 3.13 -7.41 -1.08
CA CYS A 272 2.25 -6.95 -0.01
C CYS A 272 2.03 -5.43 -0.02
N LEU A 273 3.05 -4.63 -0.34
CA LEU A 273 2.88 -3.18 -0.44
C LEU A 273 1.88 -2.79 -1.53
N GLU A 274 2.03 -3.35 -2.75
CA GLU A 274 1.14 -3.06 -3.88
C GLU A 274 -0.30 -3.54 -3.62
N LYS A 275 -0.46 -4.67 -2.92
CA LYS A 275 -1.77 -5.16 -2.50
C LYS A 275 -2.45 -4.23 -1.50
N LEU A 276 -1.68 -3.65 -0.58
CA LEU A 276 -2.19 -2.79 0.50
C LEU A 276 -2.19 -1.29 0.15
N SER A 277 -1.61 -0.87 -0.98
CA SER A 277 -1.60 0.53 -1.44
C SER A 277 -2.90 0.97 -2.10
N LYS A 278 -3.91 0.10 -2.13
CA LYS A 278 -5.24 0.41 -2.63
C LYS A 278 -6.09 0.95 -1.49
N VAL A 279 -6.63 2.16 -1.65
CA VAL A 279 -7.57 2.79 -0.72
C VAL A 279 -8.88 2.99 -1.44
N ASN A 280 -9.97 2.41 -0.93
CA ASN A 280 -11.28 2.42 -1.59
C ASN A 280 -11.26 1.93 -3.06
N GLY A 281 -10.36 0.99 -3.38
CA GLY A 281 -10.24 0.40 -4.71
C GLY A 281 -9.43 1.22 -5.71
N HIS A 282 -8.90 2.36 -5.28
CA HIS A 282 -7.99 3.19 -6.05
C HIS A 282 -6.56 2.97 -5.56
N GLU A 283 -5.65 2.74 -6.51
CA GLU A 283 -4.23 2.65 -6.22
C GLU A 283 -3.70 4.05 -5.90
N ILE A 284 -3.07 4.19 -4.73
CA ILE A 284 -2.30 5.38 -4.38
C ILE A 284 -0.86 5.12 -4.77
N GLU A 285 -0.39 5.86 -5.76
CA GLU A 285 1.00 5.79 -6.17
C GLU A 285 1.92 6.30 -5.05
N HIS A 286 3.12 5.71 -4.94
CA HIS A 286 4.06 6.02 -3.87
C HIS A 286 3.41 6.05 -2.47
N PHE A 287 2.44 5.15 -2.22
CA PHE A 287 1.58 5.19 -1.04
C PHE A 287 2.31 5.47 0.28
N LEU A 288 3.47 4.86 0.51
CA LEU A 288 4.26 5.11 1.72
C LEU A 288 4.84 6.52 1.79
N ALA A 289 5.35 7.05 0.67
CA ALA A 289 5.84 8.43 0.62
C ALA A 289 4.69 9.40 0.91
N SER A 290 3.49 9.13 0.39
CA SER A 290 2.30 10.00 0.57
C SER A 290 1.98 10.28 2.05
N TYR A 291 2.18 9.31 2.96
CA TYR A 291 2.03 9.54 4.40
C TYR A 291 2.88 10.71 4.87
N PHE A 292 4.14 10.72 4.45
CA PHE A 292 5.13 11.68 4.89
C PHE A 292 5.01 13.03 4.17
N GLU A 293 4.52 13.01 2.93
CA GLU A 293 4.12 14.21 2.19
C GLU A 293 3.01 14.99 2.90
N TYR A 294 1.98 14.31 3.41
CA TYR A 294 0.97 14.97 4.24
C TYR A 294 1.49 15.32 5.64
N LEU A 295 2.20 14.39 6.30
CA LEU A 295 2.66 14.56 7.67
C LEU A 295 3.57 15.77 7.83
N HIS A 296 4.50 16.05 6.90
CA HIS A 296 5.41 17.18 7.08
C HIS A 296 4.67 18.51 7.12
N VAL A 297 3.57 18.67 6.36
CA VAL A 297 2.75 19.88 6.36
C VAL A 297 1.99 19.98 7.67
N CYS A 298 1.34 18.89 8.10
CA CYS A 298 0.56 18.89 9.34
C CYS A 298 1.45 19.14 10.56
N GLN A 299 2.61 18.48 10.63
CA GLN A 299 3.62 18.66 11.69
C GLN A 299 4.16 20.09 11.73
N TYR A 300 4.45 20.68 10.57
CA TYR A 300 4.90 22.08 10.51
C TYR A 300 3.87 23.05 11.10
N ASN A 301 2.59 22.88 10.75
CA ASN A 301 1.51 23.75 11.24
C ASN A 301 1.21 23.59 12.74
N VAL A 302 1.63 22.49 13.37
CA VAL A 302 1.59 22.32 14.84
C VAL A 302 2.95 22.58 15.51
N GLN A 303 3.86 23.30 14.85
CA GLN A 303 5.18 23.69 15.36
C GLN A 303 6.13 22.51 15.67
N ARG A 304 5.92 21.35 15.05
CA ARG A 304 6.78 20.16 15.14
C ARG A 304 7.80 20.14 14.01
N GLY A 305 8.67 21.15 13.97
CA GLY A 305 9.60 21.38 12.86
C GLY A 305 10.61 20.26 12.61
N ARG A 306 11.15 19.65 13.67
CA ARG A 306 12.04 18.48 13.59
C ARG A 306 11.34 17.29 12.94
N ASP A 307 10.10 17.02 13.34
CA ASP A 307 9.34 15.90 12.80
C ASP A 307 9.00 16.14 11.33
N ALA A 308 8.68 17.39 10.96
CA ALA A 308 8.45 17.77 9.57
C ALA A 308 9.68 17.52 8.68
N ALA A 309 10.89 17.88 9.15
CA ALA A 309 12.13 17.63 8.43
C ALA A 309 12.42 16.11 8.28
N GLN A 310 12.20 15.32 9.33
CA GLN A 310 12.32 13.85 9.26
C GLN A 310 11.27 13.23 8.33
N SER A 311 10.03 13.74 8.31
CA SER A 311 9.01 13.29 7.36
C SER A 311 9.44 13.57 5.92
N VAL A 312 10.00 14.75 5.62
CA VAL A 312 10.57 15.02 4.29
C VAL A 312 11.69 14.03 3.94
N ALA A 313 12.58 13.71 4.89
CA ALA A 313 13.63 12.72 4.66
C ALA A 313 13.07 11.31 4.41
N ASN A 314 12.02 10.90 5.14
CA ASN A 314 11.31 9.64 4.90
C ASN A 314 10.67 9.60 3.51
N ALA A 315 9.99 10.67 3.10
CA ALA A 315 9.38 10.79 1.77
C ALA A 315 10.44 10.67 0.67
N LEU A 316 11.57 11.37 0.77
CA LEU A 316 12.67 11.27 -0.21
C LEU A 316 13.31 9.88 -0.25
N LEU A 317 13.41 9.18 0.87
CA LEU A 317 13.93 7.81 0.84
C LEU A 317 13.00 6.85 0.08
N LEU A 318 11.69 7.06 0.19
CA LEU A 318 10.66 6.22 -0.42
C LEU A 318 10.34 6.61 -1.87
N ASP A 319 10.58 7.87 -2.23
CA ASP A 319 10.41 8.44 -3.56
C ASP A 319 11.52 9.47 -3.83
N LYS A 320 12.67 8.97 -4.28
CA LYS A 320 13.90 9.77 -4.43
C LYS A 320 13.78 10.88 -5.45
N ASP A 321 12.92 10.72 -6.45
CA ASP A 321 12.81 11.62 -7.60
C ASP A 321 11.71 12.68 -7.46
N ASN A 322 11.03 12.70 -6.32
CA ASN A 322 9.96 13.63 -6.04
C ASN A 322 10.45 15.09 -5.92
N ALA A 323 10.23 15.86 -6.99
CA ALA A 323 10.64 17.26 -7.07
C ALA A 323 9.98 18.14 -5.99
N MET A 324 8.73 17.85 -5.61
CA MET A 324 8.00 18.61 -4.61
C MET A 324 8.57 18.37 -3.21
N THR A 325 8.88 17.12 -2.87
CA THR A 325 9.52 16.79 -1.60
C THR A 325 10.94 17.37 -1.52
N ARG A 326 11.71 17.39 -2.61
CA ARG A 326 13.02 18.08 -2.66
C ARG A 326 12.90 19.58 -2.41
N ARG A 327 11.86 20.23 -2.95
CA ARG A 327 11.53 21.64 -2.64
C ARG A 327 11.23 21.83 -1.15
N ASN A 328 10.44 20.93 -0.57
CA ASN A 328 10.08 21.00 0.84
C ASN A 328 11.32 20.82 1.74
N ARG A 329 12.27 19.96 1.35
CA ARG A 329 13.56 19.83 2.03
C ARG A 329 14.34 21.14 2.02
N LEU A 330 14.47 21.79 0.87
CA LEU A 330 15.13 23.10 0.76
C LEU A 330 14.49 24.17 1.64
N PHE A 331 13.15 24.21 1.65
CA PHE A 331 12.42 25.14 2.49
C PHE A 331 12.78 24.97 3.97
N TYR A 332 12.71 23.74 4.48
CA TYR A 332 13.05 23.46 5.88
C TYR A 332 14.55 23.64 6.17
N ALA A 333 15.44 23.30 5.23
CA ALA A 333 16.88 23.47 5.40
C ALA A 333 17.23 24.96 5.53
N GLY A 334 16.59 25.83 4.75
CA GLY A 334 16.74 27.28 4.88
C GLY A 334 16.14 27.84 6.18
N LEU A 335 15.05 27.25 6.68
CA LEU A 335 14.37 27.69 7.90
C LEU A 335 15.14 27.32 9.17
N TYR A 336 15.65 26.08 9.25
CA TYR A 336 16.29 25.55 10.46
C TYR A 336 17.82 25.61 10.42
N ASN A 337 18.43 25.63 9.22
CA ASN A 337 19.88 25.64 9.01
C ASN A 337 20.61 24.52 9.78
N ASP A 338 20.00 23.34 9.83
CA ASP A 338 20.52 22.14 10.48
C ASP A 338 20.24 20.91 9.61
N GLU A 339 21.28 20.41 8.95
CA GLU A 339 21.20 19.25 8.06
C GLU A 339 20.93 17.94 8.83
N THR A 340 21.21 17.89 10.13
CA THR A 340 20.98 16.69 10.96
C THR A 340 19.50 16.39 11.20
N LEU A 341 18.62 17.35 10.87
CA LEU A 341 17.17 17.16 10.94
C LEU A 341 16.62 16.30 9.79
N PHE A 342 17.39 16.10 8.72
CA PHE A 342 16.98 15.36 7.52
C PHE A 342 17.48 13.91 7.54
N GLU A 343 17.30 13.23 8.67
CA GLU A 343 17.59 11.81 8.81
C GLU A 343 16.30 11.00 8.77
N PRO A 344 16.14 10.07 7.80
CA PRO A 344 15.00 9.18 7.76
C PRO A 344 14.91 8.35 9.05
N SER A 345 13.67 8.10 9.49
CA SER A 345 13.39 7.27 10.66
C SER A 345 13.86 5.82 10.47
N GLU A 346 14.31 5.18 11.56
CA GLU A 346 14.82 3.81 11.53
C GLU A 346 13.81 2.80 10.94
N GLU A 347 12.52 2.98 11.25
CA GLU A 347 11.44 2.13 10.75
C GLU A 347 11.32 2.19 9.23
N VAL A 348 11.38 3.39 8.64
CA VAL A 348 11.35 3.59 7.18
C VAL A 348 12.64 3.08 6.53
N VAL A 349 13.80 3.33 7.15
CA VAL A 349 15.08 2.78 6.67
C VAL A 349 15.06 1.26 6.62
N LYS A 350 14.57 0.60 7.67
CA LYS A 350 14.47 -0.86 7.73
C LYS A 350 13.53 -1.40 6.65
N PHE A 351 12.38 -0.76 6.47
CA PHE A 351 11.42 -1.13 5.44
C PHE A 351 12.04 -1.00 4.03
N TYR A 352 12.65 0.16 3.74
CA TYR A 352 13.28 0.45 2.44
C TYR A 352 14.41 -0.54 2.13
N LYS A 353 15.34 -0.77 3.08
CA LYS A 353 16.44 -1.72 2.91
C LYS A 353 15.95 -3.13 2.61
N ARG A 354 14.95 -3.62 3.36
CA ARG A 354 14.34 -4.93 3.11
C ARG A 354 13.79 -5.00 1.68
N ARG A 355 13.01 -4.01 1.27
CA ARG A 355 12.37 -3.97 -0.06
C ARG A 355 13.40 -3.95 -1.19
N GLU A 356 14.46 -3.15 -1.08
CA GLU A 356 15.52 -3.08 -2.08
C GLU A 356 16.28 -4.41 -2.22
N LEU A 357 16.57 -5.10 -1.12
CA LEU A 357 17.22 -6.41 -1.16
C LEU A 357 16.31 -7.49 -1.75
N GLU A 358 15.03 -7.48 -1.40
CA GLU A 358 14.02 -8.38 -1.98
C GLU A 358 13.88 -8.17 -3.49
N LYS A 359 13.81 -6.92 -3.93
CA LYS A 359 13.75 -6.54 -5.34
C LYS A 359 14.97 -7.08 -6.10
N ARG A 360 16.18 -6.82 -5.62
CA ARG A 360 17.42 -7.31 -6.24
C ARG A 360 17.45 -8.84 -6.38
N TYR A 361 16.99 -9.55 -5.34
CA TYR A 361 16.90 -11.02 -5.39
C TYR A 361 15.91 -11.48 -6.46
N LEU A 362 14.71 -10.90 -6.49
CA LEU A 362 13.67 -11.27 -7.46
C LEU A 362 14.08 -10.92 -8.89
N GLU A 363 14.70 -9.76 -9.11
CA GLU A 363 15.25 -9.36 -10.42
C GLU A 363 16.28 -10.38 -10.94
N PHE A 364 17.16 -10.88 -10.06
CA PHE A 364 18.09 -11.94 -10.41
C PHE A 364 17.35 -13.22 -10.80
N VAL A 365 16.40 -13.67 -9.99
CA VAL A 365 15.62 -14.89 -10.28
C VAL A 365 14.88 -14.77 -11.61
N ASP A 366 14.14 -13.68 -11.81
CA ASP A 366 13.33 -13.44 -13.01
C ASP A 366 14.16 -13.30 -14.28
N ALA A 367 15.34 -12.70 -14.18
CA ALA A 367 16.24 -12.55 -15.31
C ALA A 367 16.99 -13.85 -15.67
N LYS A 368 17.42 -14.62 -14.67
CA LYS A 368 18.38 -15.73 -14.85
C LYS A 368 17.76 -17.12 -14.88
N PHE A 369 16.62 -17.34 -14.24
CA PHE A 369 15.90 -18.63 -14.26
C PHE A 369 14.87 -18.67 -15.39
N ARG A 370 15.25 -18.21 -16.58
CA ARG A 370 14.36 -18.08 -17.75
C ARG A 370 14.67 -19.12 -18.81
N TYR A 371 13.65 -19.84 -19.26
CA TYR A 371 13.73 -20.75 -20.40
C TYR A 371 13.25 -20.04 -21.68
N VAL A 372 14.06 -20.09 -22.74
CA VAL A 372 13.73 -19.62 -24.07
C VAL A 372 13.68 -20.83 -24.99
N ASN A 373 12.51 -21.11 -25.58
CA ASN A 373 12.27 -22.32 -26.39
C ASN A 373 12.60 -23.63 -25.64
N GLY A 374 12.32 -23.67 -24.33
CA GLY A 374 12.61 -24.84 -23.49
C GLY A 374 14.08 -25.02 -23.10
N ILE A 375 14.95 -24.04 -23.42
CA ILE A 375 16.38 -24.07 -23.10
C ILE A 375 16.68 -22.93 -22.13
N LEU A 376 17.42 -23.22 -21.05
CA LEU A 376 17.88 -22.20 -20.11
C LEU A 376 18.84 -21.23 -20.81
N THR A 377 18.76 -19.95 -20.47
CA THR A 377 19.66 -18.94 -21.04
C THR A 377 21.14 -19.32 -20.82
N PRO A 378 22.04 -19.05 -21.80
CA PRO A 378 23.46 -19.35 -21.65
C PRO A 378 24.06 -18.64 -20.43
N GLU A 379 25.03 -19.30 -19.79
CA GLU A 379 25.75 -18.73 -18.65
C GLU A 379 26.44 -17.40 -19.03
N GLN A 380 26.32 -16.43 -18.13
CA GLN A 380 26.93 -15.11 -18.24
C GLN A 380 27.86 -14.85 -17.05
N ALA A 381 28.87 -13.99 -17.25
CA ALA A 381 29.87 -13.71 -16.20
C ALA A 381 29.25 -13.07 -14.93
N ASP A 382 28.11 -12.38 -15.08
CA ASP A 382 27.39 -11.75 -13.98
C ASP A 382 26.56 -12.72 -13.14
N ASP A 383 26.33 -13.96 -13.60
CA ASP A 383 25.60 -15.00 -12.85
C ASP A 383 26.28 -15.39 -11.53
N ARG A 384 27.58 -15.10 -11.42
CA ARG A 384 28.44 -15.46 -10.27
C ARG A 384 28.78 -14.27 -9.38
N LYS A 385 28.20 -13.09 -9.62
CA LYS A 385 28.45 -11.91 -8.79
C LYS A 385 27.86 -12.12 -7.38
N PRO A 386 28.56 -11.68 -6.32
CA PRO A 386 28.05 -11.78 -4.96
C PRO A 386 26.80 -10.90 -4.78
N PHE A 387 25.89 -11.33 -3.92
CA PHE A 387 24.71 -10.55 -3.57
C PHE A 387 25.11 -9.27 -2.83
N MET A 388 24.76 -8.11 -3.40
CA MET A 388 25.08 -6.81 -2.82
C MET A 388 24.07 -6.47 -1.71
N VAL A 389 24.51 -6.57 -0.46
CA VAL A 389 23.70 -6.26 0.74
C VAL A 389 23.65 -4.76 1.06
N ASP A 390 24.58 -3.98 0.53
CA ASP A 390 24.62 -2.54 0.76
C ASP A 390 23.48 -1.84 0.03
N VAL A 391 22.71 -1.06 0.77
CA VAL A 391 21.61 -0.26 0.25
C VAL A 391 21.88 1.20 0.59
N ASP A 392 21.98 2.03 -0.45
CA ASP A 392 22.16 3.46 -0.32
C ASP A 392 20.87 4.14 0.16
N ILE A 393 20.96 4.71 1.36
CA ILE A 393 19.88 5.44 2.03
C ILE A 393 20.13 6.94 2.08
N ASN A 394 21.28 7.39 1.57
CA ASN A 394 21.64 8.79 1.63
C ASN A 394 20.94 9.57 0.52
N ASP A 395 20.54 10.79 0.86
CA ASP A 395 20.11 11.77 -0.13
C ASP A 395 21.35 12.42 -0.75
N ASN A 396 21.73 11.91 -1.92
CA ASN A 396 22.91 12.37 -2.67
C ASN A 396 22.56 13.49 -3.67
N PHE A 397 21.36 14.06 -3.61
CA PHE A 397 20.94 15.10 -4.54
C PHE A 397 21.65 16.43 -4.27
N ASP A 398 22.14 17.10 -5.33
CA ASP A 398 22.77 18.41 -5.22
C ASP A 398 21.73 19.54 -5.18
N TYR A 399 21.31 19.88 -3.97
CA TYR A 399 20.36 20.96 -3.70
C TYR A 399 20.87 22.36 -4.10
N SER A 400 22.14 22.53 -4.46
CA SER A 400 22.62 23.79 -5.01
C SER A 400 22.07 24.08 -6.41
N LEU A 401 21.71 23.03 -7.16
CA LEU A 401 21.12 23.14 -8.50
C LEU A 401 19.76 23.84 -8.48
N MET A 402 18.93 23.55 -7.47
CA MET A 402 17.60 24.15 -7.30
C MET A 402 17.64 25.63 -6.89
N LYS A 403 18.80 26.15 -6.46
CA LYS A 403 18.98 27.58 -6.16
C LYS A 403 19.30 28.41 -7.41
N GLN A 404 19.57 27.76 -8.53
CA GLN A 404 19.89 28.42 -9.79
C GLN A 404 18.61 28.79 -10.54
N ASN A 405 18.62 29.92 -11.25
CA ASN A 405 17.51 30.27 -12.12
C ASN A 405 17.41 29.24 -13.26
N LEU A 406 16.22 28.68 -13.45
CA LEU A 406 15.88 27.79 -14.55
C LEU A 406 15.86 28.55 -15.89
N LEU A 407 15.35 29.79 -15.85
CA LEU A 407 15.15 30.65 -17.00
C LEU A 407 16.11 31.85 -16.98
N THR A 408 16.67 32.17 -18.13
CA THR A 408 17.33 33.47 -18.36
C THR A 408 16.30 34.57 -18.55
N GLU A 409 16.68 35.82 -18.29
CA GLU A 409 15.82 37.00 -18.53
C GLU A 409 15.28 37.07 -19.98
N LYS A 410 16.09 36.62 -20.96
CA LYS A 410 15.69 36.59 -22.37
C LYS A 410 14.64 35.50 -22.64
N GLU A 411 14.82 34.33 -22.05
CA GLU A 411 13.85 33.22 -22.15
C GLU A 411 12.53 33.61 -21.47
N CYS A 412 12.57 34.19 -20.26
CA CYS A 412 11.39 34.73 -19.59
C CYS A 412 10.65 35.77 -20.44
N ALA A 413 11.35 36.76 -21.00
CA ALA A 413 10.72 37.75 -21.86
C ALA A 413 10.03 37.12 -23.09
N THR A 414 10.64 36.07 -23.66
CA THR A 414 10.08 35.33 -24.80
C THR A 414 8.84 34.54 -24.40
N LEU A 415 8.90 33.81 -23.29
CA LEU A 415 7.78 33.01 -22.79
C LEU A 415 6.62 33.90 -22.33
N HIS A 416 6.91 35.00 -21.64
CA HIS A 416 5.91 35.98 -21.21
C HIS A 416 5.16 36.60 -22.39
N ALA A 417 5.87 37.02 -23.44
CA ALA A 417 5.23 37.56 -24.65
C ALA A 417 4.35 36.50 -25.34
N THR A 418 4.77 35.23 -25.32
CA THR A 418 4.01 34.11 -25.89
C THR A 418 2.77 33.79 -25.07
N ALA A 419 2.87 33.83 -23.74
CA ALA A 419 1.77 33.60 -22.81
C ALA A 419 0.66 34.67 -22.97
N GLN A 420 1.03 35.92 -23.26
CA GLN A 420 0.08 37.02 -23.47
C GLN A 420 -0.60 36.98 -24.85
N LEU A 421 0.04 36.40 -25.86
CA LEU A 421 -0.45 36.38 -27.25
C LEU A 421 -0.31 34.97 -27.86
N PRO A 422 -1.14 33.99 -27.45
CA PRO A 422 -1.02 32.60 -27.91
C PRO A 422 -1.17 32.42 -29.42
N SER A 423 -1.84 33.36 -30.10
CA SER A 423 -2.06 33.36 -31.55
C SER A 423 -0.82 33.69 -32.38
N LYS A 424 0.27 34.20 -31.77
CA LYS A 424 1.56 34.43 -32.41
C LYS A 424 2.60 33.47 -31.84
N ILE A 425 2.55 32.21 -32.25
CA ILE A 425 3.52 31.21 -31.81
C ILE A 425 4.91 31.61 -32.34
N ASN A 426 5.78 32.03 -31.42
CA ASN A 426 7.19 32.18 -31.72
C ASN A 426 7.77 30.79 -32.02
N PRO A 427 8.36 30.54 -33.21
CA PRO A 427 8.78 29.21 -33.63
C PRO A 427 9.86 28.58 -32.73
N PHE A 428 10.56 29.38 -31.92
CA PHE A 428 11.56 28.90 -30.96
C PHE A 428 10.97 28.36 -29.65
N VAL A 429 9.71 28.69 -29.33
CA VAL A 429 9.10 28.33 -28.04
C VAL A 429 8.92 26.83 -27.86
N PRO A 430 8.43 26.05 -28.84
CA PRO A 430 8.31 24.60 -28.68
C PRO A 430 9.63 23.91 -28.35
N GLN A 431 10.73 24.34 -28.99
CA GLN A 431 12.06 23.83 -28.70
C GLN A 431 12.51 24.23 -27.30
N LEU A 432 12.31 25.50 -26.91
CA LEU A 432 12.65 25.98 -25.57
C LEU A 432 11.88 25.21 -24.47
N LEU A 433 10.60 24.91 -24.68
CA LEU A 433 9.80 24.11 -23.74
C LEU A 433 10.34 22.68 -23.58
N ALA A 434 10.82 22.06 -24.66
CA ALA A 434 11.46 20.76 -24.60
C ALA A 434 12.81 20.81 -23.86
N GLU A 435 13.64 21.82 -24.14
CA GLU A 435 14.92 22.03 -23.43
C GLU A 435 14.70 22.30 -21.94
N LEU A 436 13.66 23.08 -21.59
CA LEU A 436 13.31 23.37 -20.20
C LEU A 436 12.86 22.12 -19.45
N ALA A 437 12.17 21.17 -20.09
CA ALA A 437 11.84 19.89 -19.46
C ALA A 437 13.11 19.16 -18.98
N SER A 438 14.15 19.11 -19.82
CA SER A 438 15.45 18.50 -19.47
C SER A 438 16.19 19.27 -18.38
N ARG A 439 16.14 20.62 -18.40
CA ARG A 439 16.72 21.45 -17.34
C ARG A 439 16.01 21.22 -16.01
N ILE A 440 14.68 21.15 -16.01
CA ILE A 440 13.86 20.87 -14.82
C ILE A 440 14.22 19.49 -14.27
N GLN A 441 14.25 18.45 -15.11
CA GLN A 441 14.65 17.11 -14.70
C GLN A 441 16.05 17.08 -14.06
N THR A 442 16.99 17.86 -14.59
CA THR A 442 18.35 17.96 -14.02
C THR A 442 18.36 18.73 -12.69
N GLN A 443 17.61 19.84 -12.60
CA GLN A 443 17.63 20.73 -11.43
C GLN A 443 16.71 20.28 -10.30
N TYR A 444 15.65 19.54 -10.57
CA TYR A 444 14.62 19.16 -9.61
C TYR A 444 14.48 17.63 -9.48
N GLY A 445 14.89 16.86 -10.49
CA GLY A 445 14.61 15.42 -10.58
C GLY A 445 13.25 15.09 -11.14
N GLY A 446 13.03 13.78 -11.31
CA GLY A 446 11.79 13.25 -11.87
C GLY A 446 11.63 13.54 -13.36
N SER A 447 10.72 12.82 -14.00
CA SER A 447 10.23 13.20 -15.32
C SER A 447 9.15 14.27 -15.17
N VAL A 448 9.13 15.19 -16.13
CA VAL A 448 8.17 16.29 -16.16
C VAL A 448 7.56 16.44 -17.54
N LYS A 449 6.29 16.81 -17.57
CA LYS A 449 5.53 17.01 -18.79
C LYS A 449 5.01 18.44 -18.85
N PHE A 450 5.30 19.13 -19.96
CA PHE A 450 4.75 20.46 -20.20
C PHE A 450 3.22 20.41 -20.18
N SER A 451 2.62 21.29 -19.38
CA SER A 451 1.17 21.40 -19.22
C SER A 451 0.66 22.68 -19.87
N SER A 452 1.11 23.84 -19.41
CA SER A 452 0.60 25.12 -19.91
C SER A 452 1.62 26.26 -19.82
N LEU A 453 1.39 27.28 -20.64
CA LEU A 453 2.07 28.57 -20.60
C LEU A 453 0.99 29.64 -20.82
N ALA A 454 0.56 30.29 -19.75
CA ALA A 454 -0.58 31.20 -19.78
C ALA A 454 -0.46 32.31 -18.74
N CYS A 455 -1.24 33.38 -18.94
CA CYS A 455 -1.39 34.48 -18.00
C CYS A 455 -2.81 34.50 -17.43
N HIS A 456 -2.91 34.54 -16.10
CA HIS A 456 -4.19 34.58 -15.39
C HIS A 456 -4.25 35.83 -14.50
N GLU A 457 -5.32 36.61 -14.64
CA GLU A 457 -5.55 37.79 -13.76
C GLU A 457 -6.02 37.36 -12.37
N GLU A 458 -6.87 36.33 -12.30
CA GLU A 458 -7.33 35.72 -11.05
C GLU A 458 -6.42 34.57 -10.62
N VAL A 459 -6.50 34.18 -9.34
CA VAL A 459 -5.78 33.03 -8.82
C VAL A 459 -6.35 31.77 -9.46
N THR A 460 -5.49 31.03 -10.15
CA THR A 460 -5.80 29.74 -10.76
C THR A 460 -5.04 28.61 -10.07
N GLN A 461 -5.53 27.38 -10.23
CA GLN A 461 -4.86 26.16 -9.81
C GLN A 461 -4.31 25.41 -11.05
N SER A 462 -3.26 24.62 -10.88
CA SER A 462 -2.79 23.71 -11.92
C SER A 462 -3.74 22.52 -12.11
N ASP A 463 -3.89 22.06 -13.36
CA ASP A 463 -4.66 20.86 -13.71
C ASP A 463 -3.82 19.56 -13.58
N CYS A 464 -2.74 19.58 -12.81
CA CYS A 464 -1.85 18.43 -12.65
C CYS A 464 -2.32 17.56 -11.48
N ASP A 465 -2.50 16.26 -11.71
CA ASP A 465 -3.04 15.33 -10.71
C ASP A 465 -2.10 15.08 -9.51
N ARG A 466 -0.78 15.05 -9.75
CA ARG A 466 0.24 14.65 -8.75
C ARG A 466 1.01 15.82 -8.14
N GLY A 467 1.21 16.87 -8.93
CA GLY A 467 2.00 18.03 -8.55
C GLY A 467 2.42 18.82 -9.77
N ALA A 468 2.73 20.10 -9.55
CA ALA A 468 3.17 20.99 -10.61
C ALA A 468 4.41 21.77 -10.19
N LEU A 469 5.39 21.82 -11.09
CA LEU A 469 6.46 22.82 -11.03
C LEU A 469 6.02 24.02 -11.86
N ILE A 470 5.68 25.09 -11.16
CA ILE A 470 5.12 26.31 -11.74
C ILE A 470 6.15 27.42 -11.64
N PHE A 471 6.61 27.92 -12.77
CA PHE A 471 7.62 28.98 -12.83
C PHE A 471 7.01 30.28 -13.33
N ALA A 472 7.15 31.36 -12.56
CA ALA A 472 6.76 32.68 -13.02
C ALA A 472 7.62 33.11 -14.21
N VAL A 473 6.95 33.60 -15.26
CA VAL A 473 7.59 34.25 -16.42
C VAL A 473 7.36 35.76 -16.43
N ASP A 474 6.65 36.29 -15.42
CA ASP A 474 6.44 37.74 -15.24
C ASP A 474 7.76 38.50 -15.10
N LYS A 475 7.75 39.73 -15.63
CA LYS A 475 8.86 40.66 -15.46
C LYS A 475 9.05 40.99 -13.97
N GLY A 476 10.22 40.65 -13.43
CA GLY A 476 10.58 40.87 -12.01
C GLY A 476 10.37 39.66 -11.09
N ARG A 477 9.69 38.60 -11.55
CA ARG A 477 9.60 37.30 -10.87
C ARG A 477 10.13 36.16 -11.74
N CYS A 478 10.91 36.49 -12.78
CA CYS A 478 11.42 35.50 -13.74
C CYS A 478 12.05 34.30 -13.02
N SER A 479 11.66 33.10 -13.44
CA SER A 479 12.14 31.83 -12.89
C SER A 479 11.75 31.54 -11.43
N SER A 480 10.97 32.41 -10.77
CA SER A 480 10.53 32.16 -9.40
C SER A 480 9.54 31.01 -9.38
N LEU A 481 9.78 30.03 -8.52
CA LEU A 481 8.88 28.90 -8.33
C LEU A 481 7.64 29.35 -7.54
N LEU A 482 6.46 29.05 -8.06
CA LEU A 482 5.17 29.40 -7.49
C LEU A 482 4.53 28.21 -6.76
N THR A 483 3.52 28.51 -5.95
CA THR A 483 2.62 27.52 -5.35
C THR A 483 1.62 27.00 -6.38
N ASP A 484 0.93 25.90 -6.07
CA ASP A 484 -0.08 25.31 -6.97
C ASP A 484 -1.24 26.26 -7.27
N SER A 485 -1.51 27.20 -6.35
CA SER A 485 -2.36 28.37 -6.60
C SER A 485 -1.50 29.58 -6.94
N TYR A 486 -1.72 30.18 -8.11
CA TYR A 486 -0.92 31.31 -8.59
C TYR A 486 -1.73 32.29 -9.45
N SER A 487 -1.19 33.50 -9.62
CA SER A 487 -1.67 34.50 -10.58
C SER A 487 -0.50 35.16 -11.31
N GLY A 488 -0.78 35.76 -12.46
CA GLY A 488 0.21 36.27 -13.41
C GLY A 488 0.53 35.28 -14.52
N CYS A 489 1.62 35.52 -15.24
CA CYS A 489 2.08 34.65 -16.32
C CYS A 489 3.01 33.56 -15.77
N ALA A 490 2.64 32.30 -15.99
CA ALA A 490 3.40 31.16 -15.51
C ALA A 490 3.57 30.06 -16.58
N LEU A 491 4.66 29.32 -16.41
CA LEU A 491 5.00 28.11 -17.11
C LEU A 491 4.77 26.91 -16.18
N VAL A 492 3.94 25.96 -16.60
CA VAL A 492 3.53 24.82 -15.78
C VAL A 492 4.05 23.52 -16.38
N TYR A 493 4.77 22.76 -15.58
CA TYR A 493 5.08 21.35 -15.85
C TYR A 493 4.43 20.47 -14.80
N CYS A 494 3.67 19.47 -15.22
CA CYS A 494 3.23 18.42 -14.32
C CYS A 494 4.41 17.50 -14.03
N THR A 495 4.57 17.13 -12.76
CA THR A 495 5.48 16.06 -12.37
C THR A 495 4.77 14.73 -12.57
N ASP A 496 5.52 13.74 -13.03
CA ASP A 496 5.06 12.37 -12.96
C ASP A 496 5.02 11.90 -11.51
#